data_AF-A0A5E4N5D5-F1
#
_entry.id   AF-A0A5E4N5D5-F1
#
_cell.length_a   1.000
_cell.length_b   1.000
_cell.length_c   1.000
_cell.angle_alpha   90.00
_cell.angle_beta   90.00
_cell.angle_gamma   90.00
#
_symmetry.space_group_name_H-M   'P 1'
#
loop_
_entity.id
_entity.type
_entity.pdbx_description
1 polymer ?
#
loop_
_entity_poly.entity_id
_entity_poly.type
_entity_poly.pdbx_seq_one_letter_code
_entity_poly.pdbx_strand_id
1 'polypeptide(L)'
;MAIATHELEEIIKQAFPDAEVKIFDLAGDNDHYYLKITSRSFLGKTKIEQHRMVHKALEGNDVVLYMKGTYDFPQCGFSGVVVSILKKLNVKFKDINVLENNEIRESIKKFSDWPTIPQLYIKQDFIGGCDIIKEMYEKGELQALLKEQGIVNS
;
A
#
# COMPACT_ATOMS: atom_id res chain seq x y z
N MET A 1 -5.83 -2.83 -15.95
CA MET A 1 -6.00 -4.22 -16.40
C MET A 1 -7.15 -4.79 -15.58
N ALA A 2 -8.24 -5.20 -16.21
CA ALA A 2 -9.37 -5.82 -15.50
C ALA A 2 -8.94 -7.23 -15.12
N ILE A 3 -8.69 -7.47 -13.83
CA ILE A 3 -8.46 -8.81 -13.30
C ILE A 3 -9.79 -9.56 -13.46
N ALA A 4 -9.76 -10.74 -14.09
CA ALA A 4 -10.96 -11.54 -14.26
C ALA A 4 -11.50 -11.94 -12.88
N THR A 5 -12.81 -11.90 -12.70
CA THR A 5 -13.50 -12.19 -11.42
C THR A 5 -13.10 -13.55 -10.83
N HIS A 6 -12.78 -14.53 -11.68
CA HIS A 6 -12.30 -15.85 -11.28
C HIS A 6 -10.88 -15.83 -10.68
N GLU A 7 -9.94 -15.07 -11.25
CA GLU A 7 -8.57 -14.95 -10.70
C GLU A 7 -8.58 -14.26 -9.34
N LEU A 8 -9.46 -13.27 -9.20
CA LEU A 8 -9.68 -12.52 -7.95
C LEU A 8 -10.12 -13.45 -6.81
N GLU A 9 -11.05 -14.37 -7.09
CA GLU A 9 -11.51 -15.36 -6.12
C GLU A 9 -10.40 -16.35 -5.73
N GLU A 10 -9.62 -16.84 -6.69
CA GLU A 10 -8.51 -17.77 -6.41
C GLU A 10 -7.43 -17.12 -5.54
N ILE A 11 -7.02 -15.90 -5.87
CA ILE A 11 -6.01 -15.15 -5.10
C ILE A 11 -6.49 -14.89 -3.67
N ILE A 12 -7.75 -14.49 -3.50
CA ILE A 12 -8.33 -14.27 -2.17
C ILE A 12 -8.42 -15.58 -1.40
N LYS A 13 -8.82 -16.69 -2.03
CA LYS A 13 -8.88 -18.02 -1.38
C LYS A 13 -7.50 -18.57 -1.03
N GLN A 14 -6.45 -18.23 -1.79
CA GLN A 14 -5.07 -18.56 -1.42
C GLN A 14 -4.61 -17.81 -0.16
N ALA A 15 -4.94 -16.51 -0.06
CA ALA A 15 -4.58 -15.70 1.11
C ALA A 15 -5.48 -15.95 2.33
N PHE A 16 -6.74 -16.29 2.08
CA PHE A 16 -7.78 -16.52 3.08
C PHE A 16 -8.55 -17.79 2.72
N PRO A 17 -8.09 -18.98 3.15
CA PRO A 17 -8.69 -20.27 2.79
C PRO A 17 -10.15 -20.42 3.20
N ASP A 18 -10.58 -19.65 4.20
CA ASP A 18 -11.94 -19.62 4.73
C ASP A 18 -12.78 -18.47 4.15
N ALA A 19 -12.25 -17.69 3.20
CA ALA A 19 -12.97 -16.56 2.63
C ALA A 19 -14.08 -16.99 1.67
N GLU A 20 -15.28 -16.47 1.92
CA GLU A 20 -16.42 -16.50 1.01
C GLU A 20 -16.48 -15.18 0.23
N VAL A 21 -16.23 -15.22 -1.08
CA VAL A 21 -16.25 -14.06 -1.98
C VAL A 21 -17.60 -14.03 -2.71
N LYS A 22 -18.33 -12.91 -2.65
CA LYS A 22 -19.56 -12.67 -3.42
C LYS A 22 -19.38 -11.45 -4.30
N ILE A 23 -19.62 -11.61 -5.59
CA ILE A 23 -19.50 -10.55 -6.59
C ILE A 23 -20.91 -10.07 -6.93
N PHE A 24 -21.16 -8.78 -6.75
CA PHE A 24 -22.42 -8.14 -7.07
C PHE A 24 -22.17 -7.15 -8.20
N ASP A 25 -22.80 -7.37 -9.35
CA ASP A 25 -22.86 -6.38 -10.42
C ASP A 25 -23.88 -5.31 -10.01
N LEU A 26 -23.41 -4.08 -9.80
CA LEU A 26 -24.26 -2.98 -9.30
C LEU A 26 -24.93 -2.19 -10.43
N ALA A 27 -24.40 -2.24 -11.64
CA ALA A 27 -24.85 -1.40 -12.73
C ALA A 27 -25.37 -2.19 -13.95
N GLY A 28 -25.15 -3.51 -13.99
CA GLY A 28 -25.61 -4.39 -15.08
C GLY A 28 -24.86 -4.14 -16.39
N ASP A 29 -23.75 -3.41 -16.33
CA ASP A 29 -22.92 -2.98 -17.46
C ASP A 29 -21.60 -3.76 -17.57
N ASN A 30 -21.41 -4.80 -16.74
CA ASN A 30 -20.19 -5.62 -16.69
C ASN A 30 -18.89 -4.85 -16.36
N ASP A 31 -18.95 -3.63 -15.83
CA ASP A 31 -17.74 -2.86 -15.45
C ASP A 31 -17.73 -2.32 -14.00
N HIS A 32 -18.87 -2.32 -13.30
CA HIS A 32 -18.95 -1.96 -11.88
C HIS A 32 -19.32 -3.15 -10.96
N TYR A 33 -18.29 -3.81 -10.42
CA TYR A 33 -18.44 -4.92 -9.48
C TYR A 33 -18.21 -4.52 -8.03
N TYR A 34 -19.11 -4.92 -7.14
CA TYR A 34 -18.95 -4.88 -5.69
C TYR A 34 -18.61 -6.27 -5.16
N LEU A 35 -17.44 -6.39 -4.53
CA LEU A 35 -16.97 -7.63 -3.94
C LEU A 35 -17.25 -7.62 -2.43
N LYS A 36 -18.02 -8.60 -1.96
CA LYS A 36 -18.22 -8.85 -0.53
C LYS A 36 -17.43 -10.09 -0.13
N ILE A 37 -16.37 -9.89 0.63
CA ILE A 37 -15.49 -10.96 1.11
C ILE A 37 -15.76 -11.16 2.59
N THR A 38 -16.07 -12.41 2.97
CA THR A 38 -16.36 -12.79 4.35
C THR A 38 -15.34 -13.83 4.80
N SER A 39 -14.48 -13.51 5.76
CA SER A 39 -13.50 -14.44 6.34
C SER A 39 -13.43 -14.24 7.85
N ARG A 40 -13.12 -15.30 8.60
CA ARG A 40 -12.85 -15.22 10.05
C ARG A 40 -11.60 -14.42 10.34
N SER A 41 -10.66 -14.33 9.39
CA SER A 41 -9.47 -13.46 9.48
C SER A 41 -9.81 -11.98 9.56
N PHE A 42 -11.04 -11.58 9.21
CA PHE A 42 -11.52 -10.20 9.30
C PHE A 42 -12.25 -9.87 10.61
N LEU A 43 -12.47 -10.85 11.49
CA LEU A 43 -13.09 -10.63 12.80
C LEU A 43 -12.21 -9.74 13.68
N GLY A 44 -12.78 -8.67 14.22
CA GLY A 44 -12.08 -7.68 15.04
C GLY A 44 -11.19 -6.70 14.24
N LYS A 45 -11.21 -6.78 12.91
CA LYS A 45 -10.44 -5.91 12.01
C LYS A 45 -11.31 -4.78 11.47
N THR A 46 -10.75 -3.59 11.42
CA THR A 46 -11.37 -2.41 10.81
C THR A 46 -11.55 -2.60 9.30
N LYS A 47 -12.47 -1.84 8.68
CA LYS A 47 -12.66 -1.87 7.22
C LYS A 47 -11.37 -1.62 6.44
N ILE A 48 -10.46 -0.81 6.98
CA ILE A 48 -9.16 -0.51 6.37
C ILE A 48 -8.22 -1.71 6.48
N GLU A 49 -8.16 -2.38 7.63
CA GLU A 49 -7.36 -3.60 7.78
C GLU A 49 -7.85 -4.71 6.84
N GLN A 50 -9.18 -4.88 6.73
CA GLN A 50 -9.78 -5.82 5.80
C GLN A 50 -9.43 -5.46 4.34
N HIS A 51 -9.56 -4.18 3.98
CA HIS A 51 -9.18 -3.70 2.66
C HIS A 51 -7.70 -3.96 2.36
N ARG A 52 -6.79 -3.68 3.30
CA ARG A 52 -5.36 -3.95 3.17
C ARG A 52 -5.06 -5.45 3.05
N MET A 53 -5.72 -6.28 3.84
CA MET A 53 -5.54 -7.74 3.80
C MET A 53 -5.92 -8.31 2.42
N VAL A 54 -7.04 -7.84 1.87
CA VAL A 54 -7.50 -8.19 0.53
C VAL A 54 -6.55 -7.59 -0.53
N HIS A 55 -6.18 -6.33 -0.41
CA HIS A 55 -5.25 -5.67 -1.34
C HIS A 55 -3.84 -6.26 -1.28
N LYS A 56 -3.43 -6.86 -0.14
CA LYS A 56 -2.19 -7.65 0.00
C LYS A 56 -2.23 -8.89 -0.87
N ALA A 57 -3.37 -9.56 -0.87
CA ALA A 57 -3.58 -10.72 -1.70
C ALA A 57 -3.62 -10.30 -3.17
N LEU A 58 -4.31 -9.21 -3.49
CA LEU A 58 -4.62 -8.81 -4.87
C LEU A 58 -3.52 -8.02 -5.59
N GLU A 59 -2.77 -7.15 -4.90
CA GLU A 59 -1.79 -6.26 -5.55
C GLU A 59 -0.40 -6.40 -4.93
N GLY A 60 0.50 -7.06 -5.67
CA GLY A 60 1.92 -7.22 -5.38
C GLY A 60 2.76 -5.94 -5.51
N ASN A 61 2.39 -4.89 -4.78
CA ASN A 61 3.23 -3.70 -4.63
C ASN A 61 4.02 -3.80 -3.33
N ASP A 62 5.29 -4.19 -3.43
CA ASP A 62 6.16 -4.39 -2.26
C ASP A 62 6.54 -3.07 -1.56
N VAL A 63 6.39 -1.91 -2.22
CA VAL A 63 6.67 -0.59 -1.62
C VAL A 63 5.58 0.40 -1.97
N VAL A 64 5.02 1.06 -0.95
CA VAL A 64 3.99 2.10 -1.09
C VAL A 64 4.43 3.34 -0.32
N LEU A 65 4.38 4.50 -0.96
CA LEU A 65 4.71 5.79 -0.38
C LEU A 65 3.48 6.69 -0.38
N TYR A 66 2.97 7.01 0.81
CA TYR A 66 1.95 8.04 0.98
C TYR A 66 2.64 9.39 1.06
N MET A 67 2.37 10.27 0.11
CA MET A 67 3.07 11.55 -0.01
C MET A 67 2.15 12.67 -0.45
N LYS A 68 2.63 13.92 -0.32
CA LYS A 68 1.95 15.11 -0.82
C LYS A 68 2.46 15.41 -2.24
N GLY A 69 1.61 15.22 -3.24
CA GLY A 69 1.99 15.23 -4.66
C GLY A 69 2.27 13.83 -5.17
N THR A 70 2.96 13.76 -6.32
CA THR A 70 3.27 12.50 -7.01
C THR A 70 4.77 12.30 -7.19
N TYR A 71 5.17 11.11 -7.63
CA TYR A 71 6.55 10.77 -7.95
C TYR A 71 7.25 11.78 -8.88
N ASP A 72 6.52 12.27 -9.89
CA ASP A 72 6.99 13.25 -10.88
C ASP A 72 6.93 14.69 -10.34
N PHE A 73 5.88 14.98 -9.56
CA PHE A 73 5.61 16.33 -9.05
C PHE A 73 5.38 16.30 -7.53
N PRO A 74 6.45 16.17 -6.72
CA PRO A 74 6.33 16.26 -5.27
C PRO A 74 5.95 17.70 -4.88
N GLN A 75 4.86 17.86 -4.12
CA GLN A 75 4.36 19.17 -3.68
C GLN A 75 4.85 19.54 -2.27
N CYS A 76 5.77 18.77 -1.71
CA CYS A 76 6.32 18.99 -0.38
C CYS A 76 7.79 18.57 -0.35
N GLY A 77 8.67 19.41 0.22
CA GLY A 77 10.11 19.12 0.32
C GLY A 77 10.43 17.79 1.01
N PHE A 78 9.72 17.47 2.10
CA PHE A 78 9.87 16.19 2.80
C PHE A 78 9.50 14.99 1.93
N SER A 79 8.42 15.11 1.15
CA SER A 79 8.02 14.07 0.18
C SER A 79 9.06 13.92 -0.93
N GLY A 80 9.61 15.03 -1.42
CA GLY A 80 10.68 15.01 -2.43
C GLY A 80 11.97 14.34 -1.96
N VAL A 81 12.33 14.49 -0.68
CA VAL A 81 13.50 13.81 -0.10
C VAL A 81 13.34 12.28 -0.15
N VAL A 82 12.20 11.76 0.32
CA VAL A 82 11.93 10.31 0.33
C VAL A 82 11.91 9.74 -1.10
N VAL A 83 11.23 10.43 -2.03
CA VAL A 83 11.22 10.04 -3.44
C VAL A 83 12.65 10.00 -4.01
N SER A 84 13.47 10.99 -3.71
CA SER A 84 14.86 11.06 -4.19
C SER A 84 15.71 9.91 -3.64
N ILE A 85 15.51 9.52 -2.38
CA ILE A 85 16.19 8.38 -1.76
C ILE A 85 15.78 7.09 -2.48
N LEU A 86 14.47 6.84 -2.64
CA LEU A 86 13.98 5.63 -3.30
C LEU A 86 14.41 5.56 -4.77
N LYS A 87 14.45 6.71 -5.48
CA LYS A 87 14.99 6.83 -6.83
C LYS A 87 16.48 6.44 -6.89
N LYS A 88 17.30 6.93 -5.96
CA LYS A 88 18.74 6.57 -5.88
C LYS A 88 18.93 5.08 -5.62
N LEU A 89 18.05 4.48 -4.83
CA LEU A 89 18.05 3.05 -4.56
C LEU A 89 17.43 2.21 -5.69
N ASN A 90 16.96 2.84 -6.77
CA ASN A 90 16.30 2.18 -7.90
C ASN A 90 15.12 1.28 -7.48
N VAL A 91 14.42 1.69 -6.42
CA VAL A 91 13.27 0.96 -5.88
C VAL A 91 12.02 1.34 -6.67
N LYS A 92 11.29 0.34 -7.16
CA LYS A 92 9.94 0.54 -7.70
C LYS A 92 8.97 0.66 -6.54
N PHE A 93 8.26 1.78 -6.45
CA PHE A 93 7.25 2.01 -5.43
C PHE A 93 6.01 2.65 -6.02
N LYS A 94 4.87 2.43 -5.36
CA LYS A 94 3.61 3.10 -5.68
C LYS A 94 3.51 4.39 -4.86
N ASP A 95 3.39 5.53 -5.52
CA ASP A 95 3.05 6.80 -4.86
C ASP A 95 1.53 6.97 -4.74
N ILE A 96 1.09 7.36 -3.55
CA ILE A 96 -0.31 7.69 -3.27
C ILE A 96 -0.38 9.15 -2.85
N ASN A 97 -1.01 9.97 -3.69
CA ASN A 97 -1.18 11.40 -3.42
C ASN A 97 -2.31 11.62 -2.41
N VAL A 98 -1.95 11.91 -1.17
CA VAL A 98 -2.94 12.17 -0.09
C VAL A 98 -3.62 13.53 -0.22
N LEU A 99 -3.18 14.40 -1.13
CA LEU A 99 -3.83 15.69 -1.38
C LEU A 99 -5.09 15.56 -2.23
N GLU A 100 -5.16 14.55 -3.09
CA GLU A 100 -6.33 14.27 -3.92
C GLU A 100 -7.46 13.60 -3.13
N ASN A 101 -7.13 12.90 -2.04
CA ASN A 101 -8.10 12.21 -1.22
C ASN A 101 -7.87 12.48 0.28
N ASN A 102 -8.71 13.35 0.84
CA ASN A 102 -8.69 13.70 2.26
C ASN A 102 -9.07 12.51 3.17
N GLU A 103 -9.87 11.55 2.71
CA GLU A 103 -10.19 10.36 3.51
C GLU A 103 -8.96 9.49 3.70
N ILE A 104 -8.16 9.28 2.64
CA ILE A 104 -6.89 8.54 2.73
C ILE A 104 -5.93 9.25 3.68
N ARG A 105 -5.85 10.58 3.60
CA ARG A 105 -4.99 11.39 4.46
C ARG A 105 -5.29 11.22 5.95
N GLU A 106 -6.57 11.24 6.34
CA GLU A 106 -6.96 11.08 7.74
C GLU A 106 -6.90 9.62 8.18
N SER A 107 -7.24 8.70 7.29
CA SER A 107 -7.20 7.26 7.54
C SER A 107 -5.78 6.76 7.79
N ILE A 108 -4.81 7.19 6.96
CA ILE A 108 -3.44 6.71 7.07
C ILE A 108 -2.77 7.15 8.37
N LYS A 109 -3.06 8.37 8.85
CA LYS A 109 -2.53 8.88 10.12
C LYS A 109 -3.03 8.08 11.32
N LYS A 110 -4.33 7.77 11.33
CA LYS A 110 -4.94 6.93 12.39
C LYS A 110 -4.41 5.50 12.30
N PHE A 111 -4.08 5.04 11.11
CA PHE A 111 -3.62 3.67 10.85
C PHE A 111 -2.17 3.43 11.29
N SER A 112 -1.24 4.31 10.93
CA SER A 112 0.17 4.22 11.36
C SER A 112 0.41 4.69 12.80
N ASP A 113 -0.63 5.22 13.46
CA ASP A 113 -0.49 6.01 14.68
C ASP A 113 0.56 7.13 14.51
N TRP A 114 0.65 7.67 13.28
CA TRP A 114 1.69 8.61 12.88
C TRP A 114 1.08 9.89 12.29
N PRO A 115 1.33 11.07 12.89
CA PRO A 115 0.61 12.28 12.53
C PRO A 115 1.10 12.94 11.23
N THR A 116 2.28 12.58 10.72
CA THR A 116 2.95 13.29 9.61
C THR A 116 2.99 12.51 8.30
N ILE A 117 3.21 13.24 7.20
CA ILE A 117 3.34 12.75 5.83
C ILE A 117 4.63 13.40 5.26
N PRO A 118 5.48 12.69 4.51
CA PRO A 118 5.30 11.37 3.88
C PRO A 118 5.37 10.18 4.85
N GLN A 119 4.78 9.05 4.46
CA GLN A 119 4.88 7.75 5.17
C GLN A 119 5.22 6.62 4.19
N LEU A 120 6.30 5.91 4.46
CA LEU A 120 6.76 4.77 3.65
C LEU A 120 6.31 3.45 4.26
N TYR A 121 5.78 2.59 3.40
CA TYR A 121 5.41 1.22 3.72
C TYR A 121 6.15 0.25 2.81
N ILE A 122 6.73 -0.78 3.40
CA ILE A 122 7.40 -1.87 2.67
C ILE A 122 6.74 -3.17 3.07
N LYS A 123 6.25 -3.94 2.10
CA LYS A 123 5.39 -5.12 2.29
C LYS A 123 4.26 -4.90 3.29
N GLN A 124 3.75 -3.66 3.27
CA GLN A 124 2.73 -3.13 4.15
C GLN A 124 3.15 -2.89 5.60
N ASP A 125 4.40 -3.11 5.95
CA ASP A 125 4.92 -2.69 7.25
C ASP A 125 5.30 -1.21 7.19
N PHE A 126 4.84 -0.47 8.20
CA PHE A 126 5.15 0.94 8.34
C PHE A 126 6.62 1.08 8.73
N ILE A 127 7.40 1.74 7.88
CA ILE A 127 8.84 1.92 8.09
C ILE A 127 9.10 3.24 8.79
N GLY A 128 8.42 4.31 8.35
CA GLY A 128 8.57 5.62 8.96
C GLY A 128 8.21 6.78 8.06
N GLY A 129 8.36 7.98 8.62
CA GLY A 129 8.25 9.25 7.90
C GLY A 129 9.58 9.73 7.32
N CYS A 130 9.60 10.96 6.78
CA CYS A 130 10.78 11.52 6.09
C CYS A 130 12.08 11.43 6.91
N ASP A 131 12.06 11.83 8.17
CA ASP A 131 13.27 11.89 9.00
C ASP A 131 13.85 10.49 9.28
N ILE A 132 12.97 9.54 9.62
CA ILE A 132 13.33 8.14 9.85
C ILE A 132 13.92 7.52 8.59
N ILE A 133 13.26 7.71 7.43
CA ILE A 133 13.75 7.16 6.17
C ILE A 133 15.10 7.76 5.78
N LYS A 134 15.31 9.05 6.03
CA LYS A 134 16.59 9.71 5.77
C LYS A 134 17.69 9.14 6.67
N GLU A 135 17.42 8.98 7.96
CA GLU A 135 18.37 8.41 8.92
C GLU A 135 18.71 6.95 8.57
N MET A 136 17.69 6.12 8.29
CA MET A 136 17.90 4.73 7.87
C MET A 136 18.71 4.63 6.57
N TYR A 137 18.52 5.56 5.63
CA TYR A 137 19.30 5.62 4.40
C TYR A 137 20.77 6.00 4.65
N GLU A 138 21.02 6.98 5.53
CA GLU A 138 22.37 7.41 5.91
C GLU A 138 23.13 6.30 6.65
N LYS A 139 22.43 5.50 7.46
CA LYS A 139 22.99 4.32 8.15
C LYS A 139 23.12 3.07 7.28
N GLY A 140 22.50 3.05 6.09
CA GLY A 140 22.47 1.86 5.24
C GLY A 140 21.40 0.82 5.62
N GLU A 141 20.61 1.07 6.66
CA GLU A 141 19.57 0.17 7.17
C GLU A 141 18.41 0.01 6.19
N LEU A 142 18.02 1.10 5.50
CA LEU A 142 16.95 1.06 4.51
C LEU A 142 17.29 0.12 3.35
N GLN A 143 18.54 0.19 2.88
CA GLN A 143 19.07 -0.65 1.80
C GLN A 143 19.13 -2.12 2.23
N ALA A 144 19.58 -2.38 3.46
CA ALA A 144 19.59 -3.72 4.03
C ALA A 144 18.18 -4.30 4.11
N LEU A 145 17.22 -3.52 4.62
CA LEU A 145 15.82 -3.91 4.71
C LEU A 145 15.22 -4.20 3.32
N LEU A 146 15.44 -3.34 2.33
CA LEU A 146 14.93 -3.55 0.98
C LEU A 146 15.54 -4.80 0.31
N LYS A 147 16.81 -5.11 0.59
CA LYS A 147 17.48 -6.34 0.13
C LYS A 147 16.93 -7.58 0.82
N GLU A 148 16.78 -7.54 2.14
CA GLU A 148 16.20 -8.62 2.93
C GLU A 148 14.76 -8.93 2.49
N GLN A 149 14.01 -7.88 2.14
CA GLN A 149 12.67 -8.01 1.60
C GLN A 149 12.63 -8.41 0.11
N GLY A 150 13.79 -8.54 -0.57
CA GLY A 150 13.87 -8.98 -1.97
C GLY A 150 13.39 -7.94 -2.98
N ILE A 151 13.34 -6.66 -2.59
CA ILE A 151 12.80 -5.56 -3.41
C ILE A 151 13.86 -5.01 -4.36
N VAL A 152 15.11 -4.97 -3.90
CA VAL A 152 16.27 -4.63 -4.72
C VAL A 152 17.25 -5.79 -4.68
N ASN A 153 17.45 -6.41 -5.83
CA ASN A 153 18.54 -7.34 -6.05
C ASN A 153 19.72 -6.53 -6.59
N SER A 154 20.84 -6.52 -5.86
CA SER A 154 22.13 -6.02 -6.38
C SER A 154 22.71 -6.98 -7.40
#